data_AF-K1UVQ3-F1
#
_entry.id   AF-K1UVQ3-F1
#
_cell.length_a   1.000
_cell.length_b   1.000
_cell.length_c   1.000
_cell.angle_alpha   90.00
_cell.angle_beta   90.00
_cell.angle_gamma   90.00
#
_symmetry.space_group_name_H-M   'P 1'
#
loop_
_entity.id
_entity.type
_entity.pdbx_description
1 polymer ?
#
loop_
_entity_poly.entity_id
_entity_poly.type
_entity_poly.pdbx_seq_one_letter_code
_entity_poly.pdbx_strand_id
1 'polypeptide(L)'
;YRYYARYGEGGFKRMLGEGFSVENCKIPYIPSVTAIGHSSIWTGSVPSIHGIAGNNFVKDGKVVYCTADDTVNPVGSDSKAGKMSPRNLWVTTIGDELRLATNNRSKVIGVALKDRASILPAGHHANGAFWFDDKSGKFITSTFYMDKLPEWVNKFNKQKLPNKYLSKKWETLYPIDSYKESTSDDNNYENGIAEGEKAVLPLDLPTLYKKHGYKILRSTPFG
;
A
#
# COMPACT_ATOMS: atom_id res chain seq x y z
N TYR A 1 3.76 -12.77 -21.73
CA TYR A 1 4.17 -11.88 -20.63
C TYR A 1 5.68 -11.65 -20.68
N ARG A 2 6.16 -10.39 -20.67
CA ARG A 2 7.58 -10.02 -20.79
C ARG A 2 8.50 -10.82 -19.86
N TYR A 3 8.13 -10.94 -18.58
CA TYR A 3 8.94 -11.58 -17.53
C TYR A 3 8.56 -13.03 -17.22
N TYR A 4 7.81 -13.72 -18.09
CA TYR A 4 7.24 -15.04 -17.79
C TYR A 4 8.27 -16.08 -17.35
N ALA A 5 9.43 -16.12 -18.01
CA ALA A 5 10.51 -17.05 -17.69
C ALA A 5 11.10 -16.85 -16.27
N ARG A 6 10.87 -15.69 -15.65
CA ARG A 6 11.32 -15.35 -14.29
C ARG A 6 10.27 -15.62 -13.22
N TYR A 7 9.05 -15.97 -13.59
CA TYR A 7 8.01 -16.30 -12.62
C TYR A 7 8.23 -17.71 -12.07
N GLY A 8 8.24 -17.82 -10.74
CA GLY A 8 8.17 -19.12 -10.06
C GLY A 8 6.76 -19.72 -10.16
N GLU A 9 6.66 -21.04 -9.98
CA GLU A 9 5.41 -21.79 -10.16
C GLU A 9 4.29 -21.34 -9.20
N GLY A 10 4.61 -21.01 -7.95
CA GLY A 10 3.62 -20.65 -6.92
C GLY A 10 3.05 -19.22 -6.99
N GLY A 11 3.50 -18.39 -7.94
CA GLY A 11 3.15 -16.97 -8.03
C GLY A 11 2.29 -16.63 -9.25
N PHE A 12 2.78 -15.72 -10.10
CA PHE A 12 2.08 -15.31 -11.32
C PHE A 12 1.76 -16.49 -12.26
N LYS A 13 2.63 -17.50 -12.36
CA LYS A 13 2.35 -18.70 -13.18
C LYS A 13 1.10 -19.44 -12.71
N ARG A 14 0.97 -19.68 -11.40
CA ARG A 14 -0.23 -20.27 -10.81
C ARG A 14 -1.49 -19.48 -11.16
N MET A 15 -1.47 -18.15 -10.98
CA MET A 15 -2.63 -17.31 -11.30
C MET A 15 -3.01 -17.36 -12.79
N LEU A 16 -2.03 -17.44 -13.68
CA LEU A 16 -2.26 -17.53 -15.12
C LEU A 16 -2.71 -18.93 -15.58
N GLY A 17 -2.18 -19.99 -14.97
CA GLY A 17 -2.44 -21.38 -15.36
C GLY A 17 -3.68 -22.01 -14.70
N GLU A 18 -4.00 -21.60 -13.46
CA GLU A 18 -5.11 -22.14 -12.68
C GLU A 18 -6.28 -21.15 -12.50
N GLY A 19 -6.10 -19.90 -12.92
CA GLY A 19 -7.09 -18.83 -12.76
C GLY A 19 -7.75 -18.40 -14.07
N PHE A 20 -8.30 -17.18 -14.06
CA PHE A 20 -8.87 -16.54 -15.24
C PHE A 20 -8.16 -15.21 -15.48
N SER A 21 -7.60 -15.02 -16.68
CA SER A 21 -6.89 -13.81 -17.06
C SER A 21 -7.74 -12.93 -17.96
N VAL A 22 -7.96 -11.68 -17.57
CA VAL A 22 -8.65 -10.67 -18.38
C VAL A 22 -7.61 -9.69 -18.93
N GLU A 23 -7.02 -10.05 -20.07
CA GLU A 23 -5.87 -9.30 -20.64
C GLU A 23 -6.25 -7.94 -21.23
N ASN A 24 -7.55 -7.69 -21.49
CA ASN A 24 -8.07 -6.43 -22.01
C ASN A 24 -8.87 -5.65 -20.95
N CYS A 25 -8.40 -5.65 -19.70
CA CYS A 25 -8.97 -4.85 -18.62
C CYS A 25 -8.38 -3.43 -18.64
N LYS A 26 -9.23 -2.40 -18.66
CA LYS A 26 -8.81 -0.98 -18.76
C LYS A 26 -9.39 -0.15 -17.62
N ILE A 27 -8.65 0.88 -17.21
CA ILE A 27 -9.10 1.89 -16.25
C ILE A 27 -10.01 2.89 -16.98
N PRO A 28 -11.32 2.98 -16.65
CA PRO A 28 -12.28 3.80 -17.40
C PRO A 28 -12.39 5.24 -16.87
N TYR A 29 -11.33 5.77 -16.25
CA TYR A 29 -11.32 7.10 -15.65
C TYR A 29 -9.93 7.73 -15.68
N ILE A 30 -9.89 9.04 -15.43
CA ILE A 30 -8.67 9.80 -15.17
C ILE A 30 -8.85 10.63 -13.88
N PRO A 31 -7.76 10.92 -13.14
CA PRO A 31 -6.39 10.44 -13.36
C PRO A 31 -6.16 9.01 -12.85
N SER A 32 -5.23 8.26 -13.45
CA SER A 32 -4.89 6.88 -13.07
C SER A 32 -3.93 6.82 -11.86
N VAL A 33 -4.41 7.24 -10.68
CA VAL A 33 -3.61 7.33 -9.45
C VAL A 33 -4.06 6.36 -8.36
N THR A 34 -3.20 6.12 -7.37
CA THR A 34 -3.36 5.08 -6.34
C THR A 34 -4.70 5.13 -5.61
N ALA A 35 -5.10 6.28 -5.05
CA ALA A 35 -6.32 6.39 -4.25
C ALA A 35 -7.57 6.06 -5.07
N ILE A 36 -7.63 6.56 -6.31
CA ILE A 36 -8.74 6.29 -7.22
C ILE A 36 -8.76 4.81 -7.59
N GLY A 37 -7.63 4.25 -8.01
CA GLY A 37 -7.49 2.82 -8.30
C GLY A 37 -8.06 1.91 -7.24
N HIS A 38 -7.64 2.12 -5.99
CA HIS A 38 -8.11 1.31 -4.87
C HIS A 38 -9.60 1.52 -4.58
N SER A 39 -10.11 2.75 -4.71
CA SER A 39 -11.53 3.02 -4.51
C SER A 39 -12.38 2.36 -5.59
N SER A 40 -12.03 2.52 -6.86
CA SER A 40 -12.82 2.01 -7.98
C SER A 40 -12.88 0.48 -8.02
N ILE A 41 -11.75 -0.21 -7.75
CA ILE A 41 -11.71 -1.69 -7.71
C ILE A 41 -12.69 -2.26 -6.68
N TRP A 42 -12.75 -1.66 -5.49
CA TRP A 42 -13.48 -2.23 -4.36
C TRP A 42 -14.91 -1.71 -4.20
N THR A 43 -15.27 -0.66 -4.94
CA THR A 43 -16.64 -0.10 -4.95
C THR A 43 -17.39 -0.44 -6.23
N GLY A 44 -16.69 -0.87 -7.29
CA GLY A 44 -17.29 -0.98 -8.63
C GLY A 44 -17.76 0.36 -9.20
N SER A 45 -17.26 1.47 -8.66
CA SER A 45 -17.70 2.84 -8.96
C SER A 45 -16.57 3.69 -9.55
N VAL A 46 -16.85 4.96 -9.85
CA VAL A 46 -15.94 5.91 -10.50
C VAL A 46 -15.76 7.19 -9.66
N PRO A 47 -14.68 7.98 -9.88
CA PRO A 47 -14.41 9.23 -9.13
C PRO A 47 -15.59 10.17 -8.94
N SER A 48 -16.38 10.36 -9.99
CA SER A 48 -17.55 11.25 -9.98
C SER A 48 -18.65 10.80 -9.03
N ILE A 49 -18.65 9.54 -8.61
CA ILE A 49 -19.66 8.94 -7.72
C ILE A 49 -19.05 8.63 -6.35
N HIS A 50 -17.90 7.97 -6.29
CA HIS A 50 -17.29 7.57 -5.01
C HIS A 50 -16.54 8.71 -4.29
N GLY A 51 -16.37 9.87 -4.92
CA GLY A 51 -15.85 11.10 -4.30
C GLY A 51 -14.31 11.20 -4.21
N ILE A 52 -13.60 10.08 -4.25
CA ILE A 52 -12.12 10.08 -4.29
C ILE A 52 -11.61 10.56 -5.65
N ALA A 53 -11.21 11.82 -5.75
CA ALA A 53 -10.79 12.48 -7.00
C ALA A 53 -9.26 12.48 -7.24
N GLY A 54 -8.47 11.88 -6.35
CA GLY A 54 -7.01 11.82 -6.46
C GLY A 54 -6.35 11.35 -5.18
N ASN A 55 -5.01 11.25 -5.18
CA ASN A 55 -4.26 11.07 -3.92
C ASN A 55 -4.42 12.30 -3.02
N ASN A 56 -4.43 13.49 -3.64
CA ASN A 56 -4.83 14.75 -3.05
C ASN A 56 -5.85 15.40 -3.99
N PHE A 57 -6.77 16.19 -3.46
CA PHE A 57 -7.75 16.95 -4.25
C PHE A 57 -8.20 18.20 -3.50
N VAL A 58 -8.89 19.12 -4.18
CA VAL A 58 -9.44 20.32 -3.54
C VAL A 58 -10.83 20.02 -2.98
N LYS A 59 -11.02 20.36 -1.70
CA LYS A 59 -12.31 20.32 -1.01
C LYS A 59 -12.44 21.60 -0.19
N ASP A 60 -13.54 22.33 -0.35
CA ASP A 60 -13.81 23.59 0.36
C ASP A 60 -12.64 24.61 0.24
N GLY A 61 -12.07 24.72 -0.96
CA GLY A 61 -10.96 25.63 -1.25
C GLY A 61 -9.60 25.20 -0.70
N LYS A 62 -9.47 24.01 -0.10
CA LYS A 62 -8.21 23.50 0.46
C LYS A 62 -7.79 22.20 -0.20
N VAL A 63 -6.49 22.00 -0.36
CA VAL A 63 -5.94 20.70 -0.76
C VAL A 63 -6.04 19.75 0.42
N VAL A 64 -6.74 18.64 0.22
CA VAL A 64 -6.90 17.57 1.21
C VAL A 64 -6.28 16.28 0.70
N TYR A 65 -5.68 15.51 1.60
CA TYR A 65 -5.22 14.16 1.33
C TYR A 65 -6.38 13.17 1.42
N CYS A 66 -6.43 12.19 0.51
CA CYS A 66 -7.60 11.35 0.29
C CYS A 66 -8.18 10.69 1.55
N THR A 67 -7.33 10.21 2.46
CA THR A 67 -7.75 9.57 3.71
C THR A 67 -7.53 10.42 4.95
N ALA A 68 -7.06 11.67 4.83
CA ALA A 68 -6.78 12.50 6.01
C ALA A 68 -8.06 12.79 6.80
N ASP A 69 -7.98 12.59 8.11
CA ASP A 69 -9.09 12.85 9.03
C ASP A 69 -8.55 13.29 10.39
N ASP A 70 -8.67 14.59 10.68
CA ASP A 70 -8.19 15.16 11.94
C ASP A 70 -9.05 14.80 13.16
N THR A 71 -10.22 14.22 12.96
CA THR A 71 -11.16 13.85 14.05
C THR A 71 -10.87 12.49 14.67
N VAL A 72 -9.95 11.72 14.09
CA VAL A 72 -9.51 10.43 14.62
C VAL A 72 -8.08 10.52 15.10
N ASN A 73 -7.72 9.63 16.02
CA ASN A 73 -6.39 9.58 16.61
C ASN A 73 -5.62 8.34 16.14
N PRO A 74 -4.27 8.41 16.09
CA PRO A 74 -3.41 7.26 15.82
C PRO A 74 -3.59 6.15 16.86
N VAL A 75 -3.52 4.90 16.42
CA VAL A 75 -3.56 3.71 17.28
C VAL A 75 -2.39 2.80 16.91
N GLY A 76 -1.46 2.63 17.86
CA GLY A 76 -0.20 1.90 17.64
C GLY A 76 1.02 2.79 17.38
N SER A 77 0.83 4.10 17.22
CA SER A 77 1.87 5.14 17.17
C SER A 77 1.35 6.45 17.76
N ASP A 78 2.22 7.47 17.81
CA ASP A 78 1.92 8.87 18.13
C ASP A 78 2.01 9.77 16.88
N SER A 79 2.19 9.20 15.69
CA SER A 79 2.48 9.94 14.45
C SER A 79 1.20 10.42 13.76
N LYS A 80 1.28 11.55 13.06
CA LYS A 80 0.16 12.03 12.22
C LYS A 80 -0.24 11.06 11.10
N ALA A 81 0.60 10.06 10.79
CA ALA A 81 0.25 8.99 9.86
C ALA A 81 -0.96 8.16 10.32
N GLY A 82 -1.31 8.20 11.61
CA GLY A 82 -2.51 7.57 12.14
C GLY A 82 -3.79 8.40 12.04
N LYS A 83 -3.73 9.66 11.59
CA LYS A 83 -4.92 10.53 11.42
C LYS A 83 -5.61 10.29 10.07
N MET A 84 -6.06 9.05 9.88
CA MET A 84 -6.61 8.58 8.61
C MET A 84 -7.92 7.81 8.80
N SER A 85 -8.88 8.01 7.90
CA SER A 85 -10.17 7.30 7.88
C SER A 85 -10.72 7.21 6.44
N PRO A 86 -11.77 6.40 6.19
CA PRO A 86 -12.42 6.34 4.89
C PRO A 86 -13.43 7.49 4.67
N ARG A 87 -13.50 8.51 5.54
CA ARG A 87 -14.56 9.54 5.54
C ARG A 87 -14.80 10.26 4.20
N ASN A 88 -13.79 10.36 3.33
CA ASN A 88 -13.96 10.99 2.02
C ASN A 88 -14.49 10.05 0.93
N LEU A 89 -14.63 8.75 1.21
CA LEU A 89 -15.28 7.78 0.33
C LEU A 89 -16.79 7.91 0.52
N TRP A 90 -17.54 8.16 -0.57
CA TRP A 90 -18.99 8.44 -0.45
C TRP A 90 -19.88 7.19 -0.57
N VAL A 91 -19.30 6.09 -1.05
CA VAL A 91 -20.04 4.86 -1.37
C VAL A 91 -19.50 3.68 -0.60
N THR A 92 -20.29 2.62 -0.50
CA THR A 92 -19.88 1.37 0.13
C THR A 92 -18.90 0.60 -0.76
N THR A 93 -18.02 -0.17 -0.11
CA THR A 93 -17.19 -1.19 -0.78
C THR A 93 -17.89 -2.54 -0.78
N ILE A 94 -17.40 -3.49 -1.58
CA ILE A 94 -17.83 -4.90 -1.48
C ILE A 94 -17.58 -5.49 -0.08
N GLY A 95 -16.58 -4.99 0.65
CA GLY A 95 -16.34 -5.34 2.04
C GLY A 95 -17.45 -4.85 2.97
N ASP A 96 -17.90 -3.61 2.79
CA ASP A 96 -19.04 -3.03 3.52
C ASP A 96 -20.30 -3.86 3.27
N GLU A 97 -20.61 -4.14 2.00
CA GLU A 97 -21.77 -4.94 1.61
C GLU A 97 -21.70 -6.37 2.16
N LEU A 98 -20.52 -6.99 2.16
CA LEU A 98 -20.33 -8.32 2.76
C LEU A 98 -20.57 -8.30 4.28
N ARG A 99 -20.17 -7.23 4.98
CA ARG A 99 -20.43 -7.07 6.41
C ARG A 99 -21.93 -6.89 6.67
N LEU A 100 -22.61 -6.06 5.88
CA LEU A 100 -24.06 -5.84 5.96
C LEU A 100 -24.84 -7.14 5.67
N ALA A 101 -24.56 -7.81 4.56
CA ALA A 101 -25.25 -9.04 4.14
C ALA A 101 -25.07 -10.20 5.12
N THR A 102 -23.97 -10.23 5.87
CA THR A 102 -23.70 -11.28 6.85
C THR A 102 -24.07 -10.89 8.28
N ASN A 103 -24.74 -9.74 8.47
CA ASN A 103 -25.05 -9.16 9.77
C ASN A 103 -23.81 -9.11 10.68
N ASN A 104 -22.73 -8.54 10.15
CA ASN A 104 -21.43 -8.33 10.81
C ASN A 104 -20.64 -9.60 11.17
N ARG A 105 -21.02 -10.78 10.66
CA ARG A 105 -20.28 -12.04 10.90
C ARG A 105 -19.03 -12.18 10.04
N SER A 106 -19.02 -11.62 8.82
CA SER A 106 -17.83 -11.65 7.97
C SER A 106 -16.65 -10.89 8.58
N LYS A 107 -15.44 -11.24 8.15
CA LYS A 107 -14.20 -10.55 8.53
C LYS A 107 -13.64 -9.81 7.34
N VAL A 108 -13.55 -8.49 7.43
CA VAL A 108 -12.98 -7.61 6.41
C VAL A 108 -11.79 -6.87 7.02
N ILE A 109 -10.60 -7.10 6.48
CA ILE A 109 -9.34 -6.54 6.99
C ILE A 109 -8.54 -5.96 5.82
N GLY A 110 -8.21 -4.66 5.89
CA GLY A 110 -7.28 -4.01 4.96
C GLY A 110 -5.85 -4.06 5.51
N VAL A 111 -4.87 -4.42 4.67
CA VAL A 111 -3.44 -4.35 5.00
C VAL A 111 -2.67 -3.86 3.79
N ALA A 112 -1.97 -2.73 3.95
CA ALA A 112 -1.06 -2.24 2.93
C ALA A 112 -0.01 -1.33 3.58
N LEU A 113 1.11 -1.07 2.92
CA LEU A 113 2.08 -0.11 3.47
C LEU A 113 1.54 1.32 3.43
N LYS A 114 0.73 1.65 2.43
CA LYS A 114 0.11 2.96 2.24
C LYS A 114 -1.28 2.94 2.89
N ASP A 115 -1.58 3.92 3.73
CA ASP A 115 -2.90 4.15 4.34
C ASP A 115 -4.05 4.03 3.31
N ARG A 116 -4.02 4.79 2.22
CA ARG A 116 -5.02 4.82 1.15
C ARG A 116 -5.20 3.50 0.41
N ALA A 117 -4.18 2.63 0.41
CA ALA A 117 -4.26 1.30 -0.18
C ALA A 117 -4.79 0.24 0.80
N SER A 118 -4.92 0.59 2.08
CA SER A 118 -5.50 -0.25 3.12
C SER A 118 -6.94 0.16 3.43
N ILE A 119 -7.15 1.47 3.64
CA ILE A 119 -8.40 2.09 4.07
C ILE A 119 -9.48 2.06 2.98
N LEU A 120 -9.16 2.53 1.76
CA LEU A 120 -10.16 2.68 0.70
C LEU A 120 -10.70 1.32 0.21
N PRO A 121 -9.88 0.24 0.12
CA PRO A 121 -10.40 -1.10 -0.13
C PRO A 121 -11.24 -1.69 1.02
N ALA A 122 -10.85 -1.42 2.27
CA ALA A 122 -11.51 -1.98 3.44
C ALA A 122 -12.92 -1.37 3.63
N GLY A 123 -13.09 -0.10 3.29
CA GLY A 123 -14.37 0.60 3.39
C GLY A 123 -14.69 1.09 4.79
N HIS A 124 -15.95 1.44 5.00
CA HIS A 124 -16.47 2.09 6.20
C HIS A 124 -16.67 1.14 7.38
N HIS A 125 -16.92 -0.13 7.11
CA HIS A 125 -17.46 -1.10 8.06
C HIS A 125 -16.56 -2.32 8.27
N ALA A 126 -15.28 -2.18 7.90
CA ALA A 126 -14.26 -3.19 8.10
C ALA A 126 -14.02 -3.49 9.57
N ASN A 127 -13.53 -4.70 9.85
CA ASN A 127 -13.03 -5.06 11.19
C ASN A 127 -11.71 -4.34 11.54
N GLY A 128 -11.00 -3.83 10.52
CA GLY A 128 -9.81 -3.01 10.70
C GLY A 128 -9.07 -2.78 9.40
N ALA A 129 -8.41 -1.63 9.30
CA ALA A 129 -7.43 -1.36 8.26
C ALA A 129 -6.10 -1.02 8.93
N PHE A 130 -5.02 -1.63 8.46
CA PHE A 130 -3.68 -1.46 9.01
C PHE A 130 -2.71 -0.95 7.96
N TRP A 131 -1.88 0.02 8.32
CA TRP A 131 -0.87 0.59 7.42
C TRP A 131 0.44 0.89 8.11
N PHE A 132 1.51 0.99 7.31
CA PHE A 132 2.86 1.16 7.83
C PHE A 132 3.14 2.62 8.20
N ASP A 133 3.66 2.83 9.40
CA ASP A 133 4.11 4.12 9.91
C ASP A 133 5.64 4.22 9.87
N ASP A 134 6.14 5.13 9.02
CA ASP A 134 7.58 5.30 8.79
C ASP A 134 8.33 5.83 10.02
N LYS A 135 7.61 6.50 10.95
CA LYS A 135 8.20 6.99 12.20
C LYS A 135 8.51 5.84 13.15
N SER A 136 7.56 4.93 13.36
CA SER A 136 7.70 3.83 14.32
C SER A 136 8.20 2.52 13.73
N GLY A 137 8.12 2.34 12.41
CA GLY A 137 8.44 1.07 11.73
C GLY A 137 7.41 -0.03 12.02
N LYS A 138 6.17 0.35 12.31
CA LYS A 138 5.09 -0.56 12.72
C LYS A 138 3.89 -0.45 11.79
N PHE A 139 3.09 -1.50 11.75
CA PHE A 139 1.71 -1.40 11.28
C PHE A 139 0.84 -0.78 12.37
N ILE A 140 0.11 0.27 12.00
CA ILE A 140 -0.76 1.07 12.86
C ILE A 140 -2.18 1.10 12.29
N THR A 141 -3.11 1.68 13.04
CA THR A 141 -4.46 2.00 12.58
C THR A 141 -4.90 3.35 13.18
N SER A 142 -6.20 3.66 13.13
CA SER A 142 -6.79 4.85 13.75
C SER A 142 -8.00 4.50 14.61
N THR A 143 -8.41 5.44 15.45
CA THR A 143 -9.62 5.31 16.28
C THR A 143 -10.93 5.25 15.46
N PHE A 144 -10.87 5.41 14.14
CA PHE A 144 -12.01 5.06 13.28
C PHE A 144 -12.36 3.57 13.41
N TYR A 145 -11.35 2.69 13.50
CA TYR A 145 -11.54 1.24 13.47
C TYR A 145 -11.58 0.61 14.86
N MET A 146 -10.74 1.09 15.79
CA MET A 146 -10.57 0.48 17.11
C MET A 146 -9.79 1.37 18.07
N ASP A 147 -9.94 1.15 19.37
CA ASP A 147 -9.20 1.91 20.39
C ASP A 147 -7.78 1.38 20.65
N LYS A 148 -7.54 0.10 20.34
CA LYS A 148 -6.28 -0.59 20.64
C LYS A 148 -5.93 -1.55 19.52
N LEU A 149 -4.64 -1.70 19.21
CA LEU A 149 -4.18 -2.69 18.25
C LEU A 149 -4.50 -4.12 18.73
N PRO A 150 -4.98 -5.02 17.85
CA PRO A 150 -5.19 -6.42 18.18
C PRO A 150 -3.87 -7.11 18.52
N GLU A 151 -3.94 -8.18 19.32
CA GLU A 151 -2.74 -8.90 19.75
C GLU A 151 -1.90 -9.43 18.59
N TRP A 152 -2.54 -9.92 17.53
CA TRP A 152 -1.82 -10.43 16.35
C TRP A 152 -1.00 -9.34 15.66
N VAL A 153 -1.49 -8.09 15.61
CA VAL A 153 -0.75 -6.94 15.06
C VAL A 153 0.41 -6.58 15.98
N ASN A 154 0.18 -6.57 17.29
CA ASN A 154 1.25 -6.35 18.27
C ASN A 154 2.34 -7.42 18.16
N LYS A 155 1.97 -8.69 17.97
CA LYS A 155 2.90 -9.81 17.77
C LYS A 155 3.68 -9.65 16.46
N PHE A 156 3.02 -9.24 15.38
CA PHE A 156 3.68 -8.93 14.11
C PHE A 156 4.70 -7.79 14.26
N ASN A 157 4.29 -6.66 14.84
CA ASN A 157 5.15 -5.50 15.06
C ASN A 157 6.36 -5.81 15.96
N LYS A 158 6.20 -6.70 16.96
CA LYS A 158 7.30 -7.15 17.83
C LYS A 158 8.42 -7.88 17.07
N GLN A 159 8.14 -8.46 15.90
CA GLN A 159 9.17 -9.12 15.09
C GLN A 159 10.17 -8.13 14.47
N LYS A 160 9.82 -6.83 14.39
CA LYS A 160 10.68 -5.78 13.81
C LYS A 160 11.23 -6.18 12.43
N LEU A 161 10.37 -6.76 11.59
CA LEU A 161 10.75 -7.22 10.25
C LEU A 161 11.39 -6.14 9.38
N PRO A 162 10.94 -4.86 9.41
CA PRO A 162 11.63 -3.78 8.71
C PRO A 162 13.13 -3.71 9.04
N ASN A 163 13.51 -3.85 10.32
CA ASN A 163 14.92 -3.84 10.73
C ASN A 163 15.70 -4.99 10.10
N LYS A 164 15.09 -6.18 10.02
CA LYS A 164 15.71 -7.36 9.40
C LYS A 164 15.88 -7.19 7.89
N TYR A 165 14.92 -6.58 7.23
CA TYR A 165 14.99 -6.33 5.78
C TYR A 165 16.01 -5.25 5.44
N LEU A 166 16.05 -4.17 6.23
CA LEU A 166 16.96 -3.05 6.03
C LEU A 166 18.37 -3.28 6.57
N SER A 167 18.63 -4.43 7.22
CA SER A 167 19.98 -4.78 7.73
C SER A 167 20.87 -5.44 6.68
N LYS A 168 20.41 -5.58 5.44
CA LYS A 168 21.15 -6.24 4.35
C LYS A 168 21.17 -5.37 3.11
N LYS A 169 22.17 -5.55 2.26
CA LYS A 169 22.16 -4.95 0.92
C LYS A 169 20.97 -5.45 0.12
N TRP A 170 20.44 -4.60 -0.74
CA TRP A 170 19.57 -5.05 -1.82
C TRP A 170 20.42 -5.34 -3.05
N GLU A 171 20.45 -6.61 -3.43
CA GLU A 171 21.16 -7.13 -4.59
C GLU A 171 20.16 -7.77 -5.56
N THR A 172 20.56 -7.98 -6.82
CA THR A 172 19.72 -8.69 -7.78
C THR A 172 19.51 -10.15 -7.34
N LEU A 173 18.29 -10.67 -7.54
CA LEU A 173 17.96 -12.06 -7.19
C LEU A 173 18.69 -13.07 -8.08
N TYR A 174 18.93 -12.70 -9.34
CA TYR A 174 19.69 -13.49 -10.31
C TYR A 174 20.99 -12.75 -10.68
N PRO A 175 21.94 -13.38 -11.39
CA PRO A 175 23.08 -12.67 -11.95
C PRO A 175 22.62 -11.47 -12.79
N ILE A 176 23.21 -10.29 -12.57
CA ILE A 176 22.75 -9.02 -13.17
C ILE A 176 22.70 -9.09 -14.70
N ASP A 177 23.69 -9.74 -15.33
CA ASP A 177 23.77 -9.90 -16.78
C ASP A 177 22.65 -10.77 -17.38
N SER A 178 21.91 -11.50 -16.54
CA SER A 178 20.82 -12.35 -16.99
C SER A 178 19.50 -11.59 -17.17
N TYR A 179 19.37 -10.35 -16.68
CA TYR A 179 18.15 -9.53 -16.78
C TYR A 179 17.97 -8.95 -18.20
N LYS A 180 17.85 -9.83 -19.20
CA LYS A 180 17.71 -9.47 -20.63
C LYS A 180 16.41 -8.72 -20.93
N GLU A 181 15.41 -8.87 -20.07
CA GLU A 181 14.14 -8.17 -20.16
C GLU A 181 14.16 -6.79 -19.48
N SER A 182 15.31 -6.30 -19.02
CA SER A 182 15.47 -4.95 -18.42
C SER A 182 16.41 -4.08 -19.25
N THR A 183 16.36 -2.76 -19.02
CA THR A 183 17.38 -1.82 -19.53
C THR A 183 18.58 -1.76 -18.56
N SER A 184 19.58 -0.93 -18.86
CA SER A 184 20.68 -0.64 -17.93
C SER A 184 20.18 -0.13 -16.59
N ASP A 185 20.87 -0.51 -15.52
CA ASP A 185 20.52 -0.18 -14.14
C ASP A 185 20.47 1.35 -13.93
N ASP A 186 21.60 2.05 -14.11
CA ASP A 186 21.65 3.53 -14.08
C ASP A 186 21.13 4.10 -15.40
N ASN A 187 20.02 4.84 -15.36
CA ASN A 187 19.48 5.52 -16.54
C ASN A 187 18.62 6.75 -16.17
N ASN A 188 18.35 7.63 -17.14
CA ASN A 188 17.63 8.89 -16.89
C ASN A 188 16.09 8.73 -16.76
N TYR A 189 15.55 7.52 -16.82
CA TYR A 189 14.12 7.23 -16.73
C TYR A 189 13.70 6.68 -15.36
N GLU A 190 14.62 6.62 -14.39
CA GLU A 190 14.35 6.14 -13.04
C GLU A 190 14.33 7.27 -12.00
N ASN A 191 13.59 7.04 -10.91
CA ASN A 191 13.70 7.85 -9.72
C ASN A 191 14.72 7.24 -8.77
N GLY A 192 15.35 8.09 -7.96
CA GLY A 192 16.18 7.63 -6.84
C GLY A 192 15.40 6.84 -5.78
N ILE A 193 16.12 6.06 -4.98
CA ILE A 193 15.55 5.30 -3.84
C ILE A 193 15.05 6.25 -2.73
N ALA A 194 15.71 7.40 -2.62
CA ALA A 194 15.35 8.54 -1.78
C ALA A 194 15.85 9.83 -2.46
N GLU A 195 15.44 10.98 -1.95
CA GLU A 195 15.92 12.27 -2.44
C GLU A 195 17.45 12.36 -2.37
N GLY A 196 18.09 12.58 -3.52
CA GLY A 196 19.54 12.63 -3.66
C GLY A 196 20.27 11.28 -3.69
N GLU A 197 19.55 10.16 -3.64
CA GLU A 197 20.13 8.80 -3.65
C GLU A 197 19.74 8.06 -4.93
N LYS A 198 20.71 7.69 -5.77
CA LYS A 198 20.45 6.88 -6.97
C LYS A 198 19.92 5.48 -6.60
N ALA A 199 19.19 4.85 -7.52
CA ALA A 199 18.63 3.49 -7.34
C ALA A 199 19.51 2.39 -7.96
N VAL A 200 20.84 2.59 -7.99
CA VAL A 200 21.81 1.67 -8.62
C VAL A 200 22.17 0.53 -7.67
N LEU A 201 22.09 -0.70 -8.17
CA LEU A 201 22.37 -1.92 -7.44
C LEU A 201 23.87 -2.27 -7.45
N PRO A 202 24.40 -2.86 -6.37
CA PRO A 202 23.72 -3.18 -5.12
C PRO A 202 23.54 -1.96 -4.20
N LEU A 203 22.37 -1.84 -3.57
CA LEU A 203 22.07 -0.76 -2.64
C LEU A 203 22.43 -1.14 -1.20
N ASP A 204 23.20 -0.29 -0.52
CA ASP A 204 23.52 -0.43 0.91
C ASP A 204 22.35 0.06 1.79
N LEU A 205 21.32 -0.77 1.94
CA LEU A 205 20.16 -0.46 2.77
C LEU A 205 20.53 -0.14 4.24
N PRO A 206 21.51 -0.80 4.89
CA PRO A 206 21.96 -0.41 6.22
C PRO A 206 22.38 1.06 6.33
N THR A 207 23.14 1.56 5.34
CA THR A 207 23.58 2.95 5.32
C THR A 207 22.42 3.90 5.01
N LEU A 208 21.58 3.56 4.02
CA LEU A 208 20.40 4.34 3.66
C LEU A 208 19.39 4.42 4.83
N TYR A 209 19.18 3.32 5.55
CA TYR A 209 18.31 3.27 6.71
C TYR A 209 18.80 4.20 7.83
N LYS A 210 20.11 4.26 8.09
CA LYS A 210 20.67 5.21 9.06
C LYS A 210 20.40 6.68 8.68
N LYS A 211 20.44 6.99 7.38
CA LYS A 211 20.23 8.35 6.86
C LYS A 211 18.76 8.74 6.77
N HIS A 212 17.88 7.80 6.43
CA HIS A 212 16.52 8.08 6.01
C HIS A 212 15.43 7.44 6.87
N GLY A 213 15.78 6.53 7.78
CA GLY A 213 14.84 5.78 8.61
C GLY A 213 14.00 4.79 7.80
N TYR A 214 12.86 4.35 8.34
CA TYR A 214 12.04 3.31 7.71
C TYR A 214 11.38 3.73 6.39
N LYS A 215 11.36 5.03 6.05
CA LYS A 215 10.73 5.52 4.81
C LYS A 215 11.30 4.85 3.55
N ILE A 216 12.57 4.47 3.58
CA ILE A 216 13.23 3.82 2.44
C ILE A 216 12.65 2.45 2.13
N LEU A 217 12.03 1.77 3.11
CA LEU A 217 11.44 0.43 2.91
C LEU A 217 10.50 0.45 1.71
N ARG A 218 9.69 1.51 1.58
CA ARG A 218 8.65 1.73 0.54
C ARG A 218 9.16 1.71 -0.89
N SER A 219 10.46 1.86 -1.07
CA SER A 219 11.13 1.88 -2.37
C SER A 219 11.95 0.60 -2.61
N THR A 220 11.86 -0.38 -1.72
CA THR A 220 12.57 -1.67 -1.80
C THR A 220 11.60 -2.81 -2.09
N PRO A 221 12.07 -3.97 -2.59
CA PRO A 221 11.23 -5.15 -2.74
C PRO A 221 10.76 -5.76 -1.41
N PHE A 222 11.26 -5.27 -0.27
CA PHE A 222 10.90 -5.76 1.07
C PHE A 222 9.70 -5.03 1.69
N GLY A 223 9.25 -3.93 1.07
CA GLY A 223 8.00 -3.29 1.43
C GLY A 223 7.88 -1.86 0.96
#